data_AF-A0A8I2JZY0-F1
#
_entry.id   AF-A0A8I2JZY0-F1
#
_cell.length_a   1.000
_cell.length_b   1.000
_cell.length_c   1.000
_cell.angle_alpha   90.00
_cell.angle_beta   90.00
_cell.angle_gamma   90.00
#
_symmetry.space_group_name_H-M   'P 1'
#
loop_
_entity.id
_entity.type
_entity.pdbx_description
1 polymer ?
#
loop_
_entity_poly.entity_id
_entity_poly.type
_entity_poly.pdbx_seq_one_letter_code
_entity_poly.pdbx_strand_id
1 'polypeptide(L)'
;MAQERGLSDIATLRKSTPTGSEKILSRIMLFVEDIVKVTLFRCQHCGECLLSHTAFVCSQRCPKRLRNGPCGGTGENGTCEVYPQRKCIWYRIYKRARFLGRLSLLQRIEKIHNWELEKTSAWLNVFKKRIEPPIFYIGREKRNDTKRKN
;
A
#
# COMPACT_ATOMS: atom_id res chain seq x y z
N MET A 1 -1.22 20.02 18.12
CA MET A 1 -0.09 19.36 18.80
C MET A 1 0.37 18.22 17.92
N ALA A 2 1.42 18.45 17.12
CA ALA A 2 1.98 17.41 16.25
C ALA A 2 2.87 16.51 17.11
N GLN A 3 2.42 15.30 17.40
CA GLN A 3 3.18 14.30 18.12
C GLN A 3 4.45 13.96 17.31
N GLU A 4 5.63 14.10 17.91
CA GLU A 4 6.89 13.69 17.29
C GLU A 4 6.83 12.19 16.98
N ARG A 5 6.61 11.85 15.71
CA ARG A 5 6.62 10.46 15.24
C ARG A 5 8.08 10.00 15.16
N GLY A 6 8.44 8.99 15.92
CA GLY A 6 9.80 8.44 15.92
C GLY A 6 10.14 7.82 14.55
N LEU A 7 11.44 7.65 14.26
CA LEU A 7 11.90 7.04 13.00
C LEU A 7 11.30 5.64 12.75
N SER A 8 10.98 4.91 13.82
CA SER A 8 10.29 3.60 13.78
C SER A 8 8.84 3.66 13.30
N ASP A 9 8.20 4.82 13.39
CA ASP A 9 6.81 5.02 12.95
C ASP A 9 6.74 5.31 11.45
N ILE A 10 7.81 5.87 10.90
CA ILE A 10 7.93 6.28 9.50
C ILE A 10 8.48 5.13 8.62
N ALA A 11 9.37 4.30 9.17
CA ALA A 11 10.05 3.27 8.41
C ALA A 11 10.13 1.93 9.15
N THR A 12 10.14 0.83 8.40
CA THR A 12 10.28 -0.54 8.92
C THR A 12 11.73 -0.87 9.36
N LEU A 13 12.63 0.12 9.41
CA LEU A 13 14.10 -0.04 9.53
C LEU A 13 14.60 -0.82 10.77
N ARG A 14 13.77 -0.98 11.81
CA ARG A 14 14.19 -1.67 13.05
C ARG A 14 13.71 -3.11 13.17
N LYS A 15 13.04 -3.65 12.15
CA LYS A 15 12.43 -4.99 12.24
C LYS A 15 13.35 -6.06 11.65
N SER A 16 13.25 -7.28 12.18
CA SER A 16 14.11 -8.39 11.79
C SER A 16 13.95 -8.74 10.30
N THR A 17 15.08 -8.88 9.62
CA THR A 17 15.11 -9.30 8.22
C THR A 17 14.82 -10.81 8.10
N PRO A 18 14.38 -11.29 6.93
CA PRO A 18 14.14 -12.70 6.71
C PRO A 18 15.45 -13.51 6.78
N THR A 19 15.50 -14.49 7.68
CA THR A 19 16.61 -15.45 7.78
C THR A 19 16.65 -16.41 6.59
N GLY A 20 17.75 -17.15 6.39
CA GLY A 20 17.90 -18.05 5.25
C GLY A 20 16.81 -19.12 5.14
N SER A 21 16.46 -19.76 6.25
CA SER A 21 15.37 -20.74 6.33
C SER A 21 14.00 -20.10 6.08
N GLU A 22 13.77 -18.89 6.58
CA GLU A 22 12.54 -18.14 6.33
C GLU A 22 12.39 -17.71 4.86
N LYS A 23 13.49 -17.44 4.14
CA LYS A 23 13.43 -17.16 2.70
C LYS A 23 12.93 -18.36 1.92
N ILE A 24 13.30 -19.58 2.32
CA ILE A 24 12.82 -20.81 1.67
C ILE A 24 11.31 -20.97 1.91
N LEU A 25 10.87 -20.89 3.17
CA LEU A 25 9.45 -20.96 3.51
C LEU A 25 8.65 -19.85 2.81
N SER A 26 9.21 -18.64 2.78
CA SER A 26 8.62 -17.49 2.12
C SER A 26 8.41 -17.72 0.63
N ARG A 27 9.28 -18.45 -0.06
CA ARG A 27 9.11 -18.75 -1.50
C ARG A 27 7.91 -19.64 -1.75
N ILE A 28 7.71 -20.66 -0.90
CA ILE A 28 6.55 -21.55 -0.98
C ILE A 28 5.26 -20.78 -0.72
N MET A 29 5.23 -19.97 0.35
CA MET A 29 4.06 -19.12 0.63
C MET A 29 3.81 -18.07 -0.46
N LEU A 30 4.88 -17.49 -1.03
CA LEU A 30 4.76 -16.52 -2.11
C LEU A 30 4.11 -17.15 -3.34
N PHE A 31 4.45 -18.39 -3.69
CA PHE A 31 3.80 -19.09 -4.80
C PHE A 31 2.27 -19.17 -4.63
N VAL A 32 1.80 -19.51 -3.43
CA VAL A 32 0.37 -19.51 -3.11
C VAL A 32 -0.23 -18.11 -3.18
N GLU A 33 0.47 -17.11 -2.62
CA GLU A 33 0.06 -15.71 -2.73
C GLU A 33 -0.02 -15.26 -4.19
N ASP A 34 0.86 -15.74 -5.06
CA ASP A 34 0.97 -15.29 -6.44
C ASP A 34 -0.21 -15.77 -7.27
N ILE A 35 -0.62 -17.03 -7.11
CA ILE A 35 -1.81 -17.59 -7.77
C ILE A 35 -3.03 -16.67 -7.56
N VAL A 36 -3.20 -16.15 -6.35
CA VAL A 36 -4.32 -15.29 -6.00
C VAL A 36 -4.05 -13.82 -6.34
N LYS A 37 -2.95 -13.25 -5.84
CA LYS A 37 -2.68 -11.81 -5.85
C LYS A 37 -2.16 -11.30 -7.20
N VAL A 38 -1.40 -12.09 -7.95
CA VAL A 38 -0.94 -11.70 -9.28
C VAL A 38 -2.12 -11.73 -10.25
N THR A 39 -2.92 -12.80 -10.23
CA THR A 39 -4.08 -12.97 -11.10
C THR A 39 -5.13 -11.88 -10.86
N LEU A 40 -5.52 -11.63 -9.61
CA LEU A 40 -6.61 -10.70 -9.29
C LEU A 40 -6.17 -9.23 -9.28
N PHE A 41 -4.98 -8.93 -8.78
CA PHE A 41 -4.56 -7.55 -8.48
C PHE A 41 -3.32 -7.08 -9.23
N ARG A 42 -2.67 -7.98 -9.99
CA ARG A 42 -1.38 -7.74 -10.64
C ARG A 42 -0.32 -7.30 -9.63
N CYS A 43 -0.19 -8.09 -8.56
CA CYS A 43 0.81 -7.93 -7.51
C CYS A 43 2.23 -7.76 -8.11
N GLN A 44 3.11 -7.05 -7.40
CA GLN A 44 4.51 -6.81 -7.79
C GLN A 44 5.50 -7.32 -6.73
N HIS A 45 5.06 -8.22 -5.85
CA HIS A 45 5.87 -8.91 -4.83
C HIS A 45 6.73 -7.97 -3.95
N CYS A 46 6.18 -6.83 -3.53
CA CYS A 46 6.90 -5.87 -2.69
C CYS A 46 7.11 -6.28 -1.23
N GLY A 47 6.66 -7.48 -0.81
CA GLY A 47 6.80 -7.98 0.56
C GLY A 47 5.94 -7.30 1.63
N GLU A 48 5.46 -6.09 1.36
CA GLU A 48 4.63 -5.29 2.26
C GLU A 48 3.34 -4.90 1.52
N CYS A 49 2.28 -5.66 1.74
CA CYS A 49 1.06 -5.53 0.96
C CYS A 49 0.19 -4.36 1.45
N LEU A 50 -0.03 -3.36 0.58
CA LEU A 50 -0.86 -2.17 0.87
C LEU A 50 -2.27 -2.24 0.27
N LEU A 51 -2.68 -3.42 -0.18
CA LEU A 51 -3.88 -3.58 -1.01
C LEU A 51 -5.17 -3.11 -0.30
N SER A 52 -5.27 -3.31 1.01
CA SER A 52 -6.41 -2.84 1.82
C SER A 52 -6.49 -1.31 1.91
N HIS A 53 -5.35 -0.62 1.89
CA HIS A 53 -5.25 0.84 1.99
C HIS A 53 -5.54 1.49 0.66
N THR A 54 -5.04 0.90 -0.43
CA THR A 54 -5.13 1.43 -1.79
C THR A 54 -6.36 0.93 -2.55
N ALA A 55 -7.46 0.70 -1.83
CA ALA A 55 -8.75 0.28 -2.40
C ALA A 55 -8.63 -0.91 -3.38
N PHE A 56 -7.86 -1.93 -3.01
CA PHE A 56 -7.62 -3.13 -3.81
C PHE A 56 -7.01 -2.87 -5.20
N VAL A 57 -6.14 -1.86 -5.29
CA VAL A 57 -5.29 -1.62 -6.46
C VAL A 57 -3.84 -1.57 -6.00
N CYS A 58 -2.98 -2.44 -6.54
CA CYS A 58 -1.56 -2.48 -6.18
C CYS A 58 -0.84 -1.19 -6.60
N SER A 59 -0.42 -0.37 -5.64
CA SER A 59 0.29 0.90 -5.87
C SER A 59 1.66 0.73 -6.52
N GLN A 60 2.31 -0.42 -6.27
CA GLN A 60 3.61 -0.78 -6.86
C GLN A 60 3.58 -0.98 -8.38
N ARG A 61 2.39 -1.03 -8.99
CA ARG A 61 2.24 -0.97 -10.46
C ARG A 61 2.54 0.41 -11.04
N CYS A 62 2.63 1.43 -10.20
CA CYS A 62 3.11 2.76 -10.59
C CYS A 62 4.59 2.64 -10.99
N PRO A 63 5.02 3.23 -12.12
CA PRO A 63 6.44 3.17 -12.51
C PRO A 63 7.35 3.80 -11.47
N LYS A 64 6.85 4.81 -10.76
CA LYS A 64 7.57 5.49 -9.67
C LYS A 64 7.43 4.78 -8.31
N ARG A 65 6.77 3.62 -8.25
CA ARG A 65 6.55 2.78 -7.04
C ARG A 65 6.06 3.54 -5.79
N LEU A 66 5.35 4.65 -5.99
CA LEU A 66 4.88 5.53 -4.90
C LEU A 66 3.80 4.88 -4.04
N ARG A 67 4.02 4.89 -2.72
CA ARG A 67 3.11 4.38 -1.70
C ARG A 67 2.17 5.44 -1.12
N ASN A 68 2.57 6.70 -1.20
CA ASN A 68 1.88 7.83 -0.60
C ASN A 68 1.47 8.83 -1.69
N GLY A 69 0.30 8.60 -2.30
CA GLY A 69 -0.31 9.53 -3.25
C GLY A 69 0.31 9.56 -4.66
N PRO A 70 -0.33 10.32 -5.58
CA PRO A 70 0.16 10.53 -6.94
C PRO A 70 1.45 11.37 -6.96
N CYS A 71 2.25 11.24 -8.03
CA CYS A 71 3.50 11.99 -8.21
C CYS A 71 3.33 13.47 -8.63
N GLY A 72 2.10 13.98 -8.69
CA GLY A 72 1.80 15.29 -9.30
C GLY A 72 1.71 15.26 -10.83
N GLY A 73 2.44 14.36 -11.53
CA GLY A 73 2.41 14.22 -12.99
C GLY A 73 1.18 13.49 -13.57
N THR A 74 0.03 13.52 -12.90
CA THR A 74 -1.19 12.92 -13.47
C THR A 74 -1.78 13.92 -14.47
N GLY A 75 -1.87 13.54 -15.75
CA GLY A 75 -2.46 14.40 -16.77
C GLY A 75 -3.93 14.70 -16.49
N GLU A 76 -4.48 15.75 -17.10
CA GLU A 76 -5.87 16.19 -16.89
C GLU A 76 -6.89 15.06 -17.08
N ASN A 77 -6.65 14.19 -18.07
CA ASN A 77 -7.47 13.02 -18.37
C ASN A 77 -7.23 11.83 -17.41
N GLY A 78 -6.45 11.98 -16.35
CA GLY A 78 -6.07 10.90 -15.42
C GLY A 78 -5.03 9.93 -15.97
N THR A 79 -4.25 10.34 -16.99
CA THR A 79 -3.17 9.55 -17.59
C THR A 79 -1.88 9.62 -16.77
N CYS A 80 -1.00 8.64 -16.94
CA CYS A 80 0.30 8.62 -16.27
C CYS A 80 1.34 9.47 -17.02
N GLU A 81 2.11 10.28 -16.31
CA GLU A 81 3.26 11.03 -16.83
C GLU A 81 4.21 10.18 -17.68
N VAL A 82 4.66 9.06 -17.11
CA VAL A 82 5.67 8.17 -17.71
C VAL A 82 5.10 7.35 -18.87
N TYR A 83 3.80 7.06 -18.82
CA TYR A 83 3.12 6.21 -19.79
C TYR A 83 1.77 6.82 -20.18
N PRO A 84 1.76 7.76 -21.15
CA PRO A 84 0.55 8.47 -21.56
C PRO A 84 -0.58 7.55 -22.04
N GLN A 85 -0.23 6.37 -22.57
CA GLN A 85 -1.17 5.37 -23.08
C GLN A 85 -2.00 4.66 -22.00
N ARG A 86 -1.72 4.88 -20.71
CA ARG A 86 -2.46 4.21 -19.61
C ARG A 86 -2.89 5.19 -18.52
N LYS A 87 -3.99 4.85 -17.84
CA LYS A 87 -4.46 5.60 -16.66
C LYS A 87 -3.46 5.50 -15.51
N CYS A 88 -3.26 6.62 -14.81
CA CYS A 88 -2.44 6.68 -13.60
C CYS A 88 -2.99 5.70 -12.54
N ILE A 89 -2.10 4.95 -11.89
CA ILE A 89 -2.49 3.98 -10.85
C ILE A 89 -3.14 4.70 -9.67
N TRP A 90 -2.60 5.84 -9.25
CA TRP A 90 -3.16 6.64 -8.16
C TRP A 90 -4.50 7.28 -8.51
N TYR A 91 -4.71 7.67 -9.78
CA TYR A 91 -6.02 8.07 -10.25
C TYR A 91 -7.05 6.94 -10.10
N ARG A 92 -6.67 5.70 -10.44
CA ARG A 92 -7.52 4.52 -10.27
C ARG A 92 -7.79 4.20 -8.79
N ILE A 93 -6.76 4.27 -7.94
CA ILE A 93 -6.88 4.11 -6.49
C ILE A 93 -7.90 5.11 -5.94
N TYR A 94 -7.74 6.39 -6.27
CA TYR A 94 -8.65 7.45 -5.81
C TYR A 94 -10.10 7.21 -6.26
N LYS A 95 -10.32 6.92 -7.55
CA LYS A 95 -11.68 6.67 -8.08
C LYS A 95 -12.35 5.49 -7.35
N ARG A 96 -11.60 4.41 -7.12
CA ARG A 96 -12.13 3.22 -6.42
C ARG A 96 -12.31 3.47 -4.93
N ALA A 97 -11.39 4.17 -4.26
CA ALA A 97 -11.53 4.55 -2.85
C ALA A 97 -12.73 5.46 -2.63
N ARG A 98 -12.97 6.42 -3.53
CA ARG A 98 -14.17 7.28 -3.51
C ARG A 98 -15.44 6.45 -3.64
N PHE A 99 -15.48 5.51 -4.59
CA PHE A 99 -16.62 4.61 -4.77
C PHE A 99 -16.89 3.73 -3.53
N LEU A 100 -15.84 3.21 -2.90
CA LEU A 100 -15.94 2.38 -1.69
C LEU A 100 -16.12 3.20 -0.39
N GLY A 101 -16.13 4.53 -0.44
CA GLY A 101 -16.20 5.38 0.75
C GLY A 101 -14.97 5.30 1.67
N ARG A 102 -13.80 4.95 1.13
CA ARG A 102 -12.54 4.70 1.88
C ARG A 102 -11.48 5.79 1.70
N LEU A 103 -11.87 7.02 1.39
CA LEU A 103 -10.91 8.11 1.09
C LEU A 103 -10.02 8.47 2.28
N SER A 104 -10.52 8.32 3.52
CA SER A 104 -9.72 8.56 4.74
C SER A 104 -8.47 7.68 4.82
N LEU A 105 -8.52 6.44 4.28
CA LEU A 105 -7.34 5.58 4.23
C LEU A 105 -6.24 6.12 3.32
N LEU A 106 -6.57 6.89 2.28
CA LEU A 106 -5.57 7.49 1.39
C LEU A 106 -4.88 8.70 2.02
N GLN A 107 -5.44 9.28 3.07
CA GLN A 107 -4.84 10.38 3.83
C GLN A 107 -3.86 9.86 4.90
N ARG A 108 -3.92 8.56 5.22
CA ARG A 108 -2.94 7.92 6.10
C ARG A 108 -1.60 7.85 5.39
N ILE A 109 -0.55 8.26 6.08
CA ILE A 109 0.82 8.13 5.59
C ILE A 109 1.26 6.68 5.83
N GLU A 110 1.56 5.98 4.75
CA GLU A 110 2.14 4.64 4.77
C GLU A 110 3.64 4.70 4.96
N LYS A 111 4.18 3.64 5.59
CA LYS A 111 5.61 3.52 5.87
C LYS A 111 6.44 3.46 4.59
N ILE A 112 7.67 3.93 4.70
CA ILE A 112 8.68 3.84 3.64
C ILE A 112 8.85 2.36 3.25
N HIS A 113 8.97 2.11 1.95
CA HIS A 113 9.15 0.76 1.44
C HIS A 113 10.46 0.15 1.95
N ASN A 114 10.37 -1.01 2.61
CA ASN A 114 11.54 -1.83 2.90
C ASN A 114 11.84 -2.76 1.71
N TRP A 115 12.95 -2.50 1.03
CA TRP A 115 13.44 -3.26 -0.12
C TRP A 115 13.95 -4.67 0.26
N GLU A 116 14.36 -4.88 1.51
CA GLU A 116 14.82 -6.20 1.99
C GLU A 116 13.70 -7.24 2.04
N LEU A 117 12.44 -6.77 2.06
CA LEU A 117 11.26 -7.62 2.03
C LEU A 117 10.79 -7.93 0.60
N GLU A 118 11.38 -7.34 -0.43
CA GLU A 118 10.98 -7.61 -1.81
C GLU A 118 11.14 -9.12 -2.14
N LYS A 119 10.19 -9.67 -2.89
CA LYS A 119 10.10 -11.11 -3.22
C LYS A 119 9.95 -12.03 -1.99
N THR A 120 9.45 -11.50 -0.88
CA THR A 120 9.00 -12.31 0.26
C THR A 120 7.48 -12.31 0.38
N SER A 121 6.95 -13.32 1.07
CA SER A 121 5.51 -13.49 1.34
C SER A 121 5.04 -12.39 2.29
N ALA A 122 4.05 -11.62 1.85
CA ALA A 122 3.47 -10.58 2.68
C ALA A 122 2.76 -11.18 3.90
N TRP A 123 2.12 -12.35 3.76
CA TRP A 123 1.48 -13.04 4.87
C TRP A 123 2.50 -13.46 5.94
N LEU A 124 3.61 -14.08 5.54
CA LEU A 124 4.68 -14.43 6.49
C LEU A 124 5.20 -13.19 7.23
N ASN A 125 5.33 -12.06 6.53
CA ASN A 125 5.76 -10.81 7.14
C ASN A 125 4.73 -10.22 8.11
N VAL A 126 3.42 -10.41 7.89
CA VAL A 126 2.38 -10.07 8.88
C VAL A 126 2.53 -10.98 10.11
N PHE A 127 2.63 -12.29 9.92
CA PHE A 127 2.75 -13.25 11.03
C PHE A 127 4.00 -13.00 11.89
N LYS A 128 5.11 -12.61 11.26
CA LYS A 128 6.36 -12.23 11.94
C LYS A 128 6.36 -10.80 12.48
N LYS A 129 5.23 -10.09 12.43
CA LYS A 129 5.04 -8.70 12.88
C LYS A 129 5.98 -7.69 12.21
N ARG A 130 6.51 -8.03 11.02
CA ARG A 130 7.34 -7.14 10.20
C ARG A 130 6.49 -6.05 9.55
N ILE A 131 5.28 -6.38 9.12
CA ILE A 131 4.36 -5.39 8.55
C ILE A 131 3.06 -5.33 9.34
N GLU A 132 2.30 -4.25 9.14
CA GLU A 132 0.97 -4.12 9.72
C GLU A 132 -0.02 -5.06 9.00
N PRO A 133 -0.98 -5.64 9.73
CA PRO A 133 -2.01 -6.47 9.13
C PRO A 133 -2.94 -5.62 8.23
N PRO A 134 -3.58 -6.23 7.24
CA PRO A 134 -4.53 -5.54 6.38
C PRO A 134 -5.73 -5.00 7.16
N ILE A 135 -6.20 -3.83 6.74
CA ILE A 135 -7.41 -3.19 7.31
C ILE A 135 -8.65 -3.78 6.64
N PHE A 136 -9.42 -4.56 7.38
CA PHE A 136 -10.68 -5.13 6.89
C PHE A 136 -11.88 -4.22 7.15
N TYR A 137 -11.90 -3.55 8.30
CA TYR A 137 -13.01 -2.71 8.75
C TYR A 137 -12.56 -1.25 8.86
N ILE A 138 -13.35 -0.37 8.26
CA ILE A 138 -13.23 1.07 8.44
C ILE A 138 -14.41 1.45 9.31
N GLY A 139 -14.14 1.81 10.57
CA GLY A 139 -15.17 2.44 11.40
C GLY A 139 -15.70 3.67 10.67
N ARG A 140 -17.01 3.91 10.71
CA ARG A 140 -17.57 5.17 10.20
C ARG A 140 -16.98 6.32 11.02
N GLU A 141 -15.90 6.91 10.52
CA GLU A 141 -15.44 8.21 10.98
C GLU A 141 -16.55 9.21 10.62
N LYS A 142 -17.29 9.66 11.65
CA LYS A 142 -18.38 10.62 11.46
C LYS A 142 -17.79 11.85 10.79
N ARG A 143 -18.30 12.14 9.61
CA ARG A 143 -17.98 13.29 8.77
C ARG A 143 -18.34 14.58 9.52
N ASN A 144 -17.47 15.05 10.40
CA ASN A 144 -17.63 16.30 11.17
C ASN A 144 -17.09 17.53 10.41
N ASP A 145 -16.78 17.41 9.11
CA ASP A 145 -16.23 18.49 8.29
C ASP A 145 -17.26 19.52 7.78
N THR A 146 -18.46 19.59 8.38
CA THR A 146 -19.46 20.62 8.05
C THR A 146 -19.73 21.61 9.20
N LYS A 147 -18.99 21.55 10.31
CA LYS A 147 -19.17 22.48 11.45
C LYS A 147 -17.95 23.33 11.83
N ARG A 148 -16.93 23.41 10.96
CA ARG A 148 -15.74 24.28 11.16
C ARG A 148 -15.71 25.49 10.20
N LYS A 149 -16.89 25.98 9.83
CA LYS A 149 -17.14 27.28 9.23
C LYS A 149 -18.38 27.85 9.90
N ASN A 150 -18.18 28.49 11.03
CA ASN A 150 -18.96 29.57 11.64
C ASN A 150 -18.11 30.12 12.78
#